data_AF-A0A8C1TRZ1-F1
#
_entry.id   AF-A0A8C1TRZ1-F1
#
_cell.length_a   1.000
_cell.length_b   1.000
_cell.length_c   1.000
_cell.angle_alpha   90.00
_cell.angle_beta   90.00
_cell.angle_gamma   90.00
#
_symmetry.space_group_name_H-M   'P 1'
#
loop_
_entity.id
_entity.type
_entity.pdbx_description
1 polymer ?
#
loop_
_entity_poly.entity_id
_entity_poly.type
_entity_poly.pdbx_seq_one_letter_code
_entity_poly.pdbx_strand_id
1 'polypeptide(L)'
;MSRRSRNSRAWRYVWSGIRRDADARALVLASENEEWGYDHQQYSDSDSEAEYPAIVPAVPSAVPVTGESYCSCDSQMELSCNPRLRGYTHMRDCHCGEDDQDFDWVWDEGSRSSATLLSCENRKVSFHSEYSCGTAAIRGSKELSEGQHFWEIKMTSPVYGTDMMVGIGTSDVNLDKYRHTFCSLLGKDEDSWGLSYTGLLHHNGDKVSFSSRFGQGSIIGVHLDTWHGTLTFYKNRKCIGVAATEMKNKSVFPMACSTAAKSSMKVIRSVSAATSLQYLCCSRLRKLLPSGVDALRVLPLPPGLRHLLHSKLGWVLSLDHTHTHSNTHTPPGPSSGSDSEGCSSDPEACQRKRCRWT
;
A
#
# COMPACT_ATOMS: atom_id res chain seq x y z
N MET A 1 -51.10 -33.61 30.82
CA MET A 1 -51.32 -32.15 30.99
C MET A 1 -50.18 -31.40 30.34
N SER A 2 -50.49 -30.65 29.30
CA SER A 2 -49.56 -29.88 28.47
C SER A 2 -49.03 -28.64 29.22
N ARG A 3 -47.72 -28.37 29.14
CA ARG A 3 -47.13 -27.07 29.54
C ARG A 3 -46.23 -26.52 28.42
N ARG A 4 -46.88 -25.71 27.59
CA ARG A 4 -46.42 -24.52 26.84
C ARG A 4 -44.92 -24.30 26.60
N SER A 5 -44.57 -24.34 25.31
CA SER A 5 -43.48 -23.59 24.67
C SER A 5 -43.68 -22.08 24.81
N ARG A 6 -42.60 -21.33 25.04
CA ARG A 6 -42.59 -19.86 25.10
C ARG A 6 -41.52 -19.28 24.16
N ASN A 7 -41.98 -18.99 22.96
CA ASN A 7 -41.70 -17.87 22.05
C ASN A 7 -40.33 -17.16 22.11
N SER A 8 -39.56 -17.40 21.05
CA SER A 8 -38.38 -16.69 20.56
C SER A 8 -38.77 -15.49 19.68
N ARG A 9 -39.04 -14.33 20.27
CA ARG A 9 -39.16 -13.05 19.53
C ARG A 9 -38.74 -11.87 20.40
N ALA A 10 -37.44 -11.61 20.51
CA ALA A 10 -36.91 -10.38 21.12
C ALA A 10 -35.46 -10.05 20.70
N TRP A 11 -35.09 -10.14 19.41
CA TRP A 11 -33.80 -9.61 18.91
C TRP A 11 -33.86 -9.18 17.43
N ARG A 12 -34.89 -8.42 17.02
CA ARG A 12 -35.01 -7.90 15.63
C ARG A 12 -35.16 -6.38 15.51
N TYR A 13 -34.71 -5.60 16.50
CA TYR A 13 -34.78 -4.14 16.42
C TYR A 13 -33.47 -3.45 16.85
N VAL A 14 -32.36 -3.71 16.13
CA VAL A 14 -31.20 -2.80 16.10
C VAL A 14 -30.52 -2.73 14.71
N TRP A 15 -31.00 -3.45 13.68
CA TRP A 15 -30.30 -3.56 12.38
C TRP A 15 -31.00 -2.85 11.20
N SER A 16 -31.91 -1.90 11.46
CA SER A 16 -32.67 -1.20 10.42
C SER A 16 -32.17 0.20 10.08
N GLY A 17 -30.93 0.56 10.43
CA GLY A 17 -30.41 1.93 10.29
C GLY A 17 -29.46 2.21 9.12
N ILE A 18 -28.96 1.20 8.38
CA ILE A 18 -27.89 1.38 7.37
C ILE A 18 -28.28 0.71 6.04
N ARG A 19 -29.51 0.89 5.57
CA ARG A 19 -29.97 0.29 4.30
C ARG A 19 -30.84 1.19 3.43
N ARG A 20 -30.63 2.51 3.51
CA ARG A 20 -31.23 3.47 2.57
C ARG A 20 -30.18 4.51 2.17
N ASP A 21 -29.39 4.19 1.13
CA ASP A 21 -28.86 5.17 0.17
C ASP A 21 -28.00 4.49 -0.91
N ALA A 22 -28.52 3.43 -1.54
CA ALA A 22 -27.84 2.78 -2.66
C ALA A 22 -28.78 2.25 -3.75
N ASP A 23 -30.02 2.75 -3.83
CA ASP A 23 -30.94 2.47 -4.93
C ASP A 23 -31.46 3.79 -5.51
N ALA A 24 -30.69 4.37 -6.42
CA ALA A 24 -31.20 5.29 -7.43
C ALA A 24 -30.24 5.35 -8.62
N ARG A 25 -30.74 4.95 -9.80
CA ARG A 25 -30.22 5.17 -11.17
C ARG A 25 -29.48 4.02 -11.87
N ALA A 26 -30.16 2.88 -11.97
CA ALA A 26 -30.06 2.05 -13.19
C ALA A 26 -31.13 2.53 -14.18
N LEU A 27 -30.72 3.15 -15.30
CA LEU A 27 -31.56 3.30 -16.48
C LEU A 27 -30.88 2.55 -17.63
N VAL A 28 -31.57 1.48 -18.03
CA VAL A 28 -31.34 0.64 -19.20
C VAL A 28 -31.71 1.44 -20.45
N LEU A 29 -30.85 1.41 -21.47
CA LEU A 29 -31.26 1.58 -22.86
C LEU A 29 -30.81 0.36 -23.64
N ALA A 30 -31.80 -0.41 -24.10
CA ALA A 30 -31.69 -1.46 -25.08
C ALA A 30 -32.41 -1.00 -26.36
N SER A 31 -31.71 -1.04 -27.49
CA SER A 31 -32.20 -1.03 -28.87
C SER A 31 -30.94 -1.09 -29.76
N GLU A 32 -30.78 -1.87 -30.82
CA GLU A 32 -31.64 -2.75 -31.60
C GLU A 32 -30.73 -3.67 -32.43
N ASN A 33 -31.25 -4.83 -32.81
CA ASN A 33 -30.67 -5.73 -33.80
C ASN A 33 -30.61 -5.07 -35.19
N GLU A 34 -29.51 -5.25 -35.92
CA GLU A 34 -29.59 -5.48 -37.37
C GLU A 34 -28.61 -6.57 -37.78
N GLU A 35 -29.18 -7.52 -38.53
CA GLU A 35 -28.64 -8.78 -39.02
C GLU A 35 -28.42 -8.64 -40.53
N TRP A 36 -27.17 -8.78 -40.98
CA TRP A 36 -26.80 -9.07 -42.37
C TRP A 36 -25.51 -9.91 -42.25
N GLY A 37 -25.42 -11.15 -42.72
CA GLY A 37 -25.80 -11.67 -44.02
C GLY A 37 -24.51 -12.24 -44.63
N TYR A 38 -24.42 -13.57 -44.71
CA TYR A 38 -23.26 -14.33 -45.19
C TYR A 38 -22.81 -13.88 -46.59
N ASP A 39 -21.50 -13.80 -46.81
CA ASP A 39 -20.94 -14.33 -48.07
C ASP A 39 -19.55 -14.95 -47.90
N HIS A 40 -19.35 -15.99 -48.68
CA HIS A 40 -18.29 -16.99 -48.61
C HIS A 40 -17.21 -16.65 -49.64
N GLN A 41 -15.94 -16.55 -49.25
CA GLN A 41 -14.83 -16.64 -50.21
C GLN A 41 -13.57 -17.20 -49.56
N GLN A 42 -13.23 -18.42 -49.97
CA GLN A 42 -11.96 -19.11 -49.75
C GLN A 42 -10.94 -18.70 -50.83
N TYR A 43 -9.69 -18.40 -50.45
CA TYR A 43 -8.45 -18.51 -51.23
C TYR A 43 -7.29 -18.51 -50.21
N SER A 44 -6.64 -19.66 -49.93
CA SER A 44 -5.46 -20.27 -50.58
C SER A 44 -4.11 -19.63 -50.22
N ASP A 45 -3.16 -20.49 -49.80
CA ASP A 45 -1.84 -20.27 -49.20
C ASP A 45 -0.79 -19.50 -50.04
N SER A 46 0.14 -18.79 -49.37
CA SER A 46 1.56 -18.66 -49.77
C SER A 46 2.43 -17.95 -48.72
N ASP A 47 3.51 -18.62 -48.30
CA ASP A 47 4.67 -18.08 -47.57
C ASP A 47 5.60 -17.27 -48.49
N SER A 48 6.19 -16.17 -48.00
CA SER A 48 7.59 -15.71 -48.24
C SER A 48 7.87 -14.33 -47.61
N GLU A 49 9.03 -14.21 -46.96
CA GLU A 49 9.51 -13.11 -46.11
C GLU A 49 9.89 -11.79 -46.81
N ALA A 50 9.94 -10.70 -46.02
CA ALA A 50 11.07 -9.76 -45.98
C ALA A 50 11.04 -8.92 -44.68
N GLU A 51 12.01 -9.14 -43.79
CA GLU A 51 12.31 -8.31 -42.63
C GLU A 51 12.67 -6.87 -43.04
N TYR A 52 12.02 -5.89 -42.42
CA TYR A 52 12.53 -4.55 -42.23
C TYR A 52 12.44 -4.22 -40.74
N PRO A 53 13.46 -3.61 -40.11
CA PRO A 53 13.37 -3.24 -38.70
C PRO A 53 12.39 -2.08 -38.59
N ALA A 54 11.16 -2.37 -38.17
CA ALA A 54 10.20 -1.35 -37.79
C ALA A 54 10.79 -0.57 -36.61
N ILE A 55 11.12 0.71 -36.86
CA ILE A 55 11.40 1.69 -35.82
C ILE A 55 10.16 1.72 -34.93
N VAL A 56 10.25 1.09 -33.76
CA VAL A 56 9.20 1.07 -32.76
C VAL A 56 8.96 2.52 -32.35
N PRO A 57 7.75 3.08 -32.53
CA PRO A 57 7.46 4.43 -32.04
C PRO A 57 7.66 4.42 -30.53
N ALA A 58 8.45 5.37 -30.02
CA ALA A 58 8.59 5.58 -28.60
C ALA A 58 7.18 5.72 -28.00
N VAL A 59 6.83 4.79 -27.12
CA VAL A 59 5.56 4.80 -26.39
C VAL A 59 5.41 6.19 -25.76
N PRO A 60 4.32 6.91 -26.01
CA PRO A 60 4.15 8.25 -25.48
C PRO A 60 4.30 8.16 -23.97
N SER A 61 5.27 8.93 -23.44
CA SER A 61 5.56 9.02 -22.02
C SER A 61 4.28 9.41 -21.30
N ALA A 62 3.60 8.43 -20.70
CA ALA A 62 2.43 8.65 -19.90
C ALA A 62 2.85 9.59 -18.76
N VAL A 63 2.25 10.78 -18.73
CA VAL A 63 2.56 11.82 -17.74
C VAL A 63 2.42 11.21 -16.34
N PRO A 64 3.49 11.20 -15.53
CA PRO A 64 3.45 10.64 -14.19
C PRO A 64 2.35 11.30 -13.34
N VAL A 65 1.70 10.53 -12.48
CA VAL A 65 0.72 11.07 -11.51
C VAL A 65 1.46 11.94 -10.49
N THR A 66 1.19 13.25 -10.48
CA THR A 66 1.77 14.24 -9.56
C THR A 66 0.77 14.66 -8.47
N GLY A 67 1.26 15.10 -7.31
CA GLY A 67 0.44 15.69 -6.24
C GLY A 67 -0.26 14.70 -5.27
N GLU A 68 -0.12 13.39 -5.47
CA GLU A 68 -0.77 12.34 -4.66
C GLU A 68 0.23 11.60 -3.74
N SER A 69 1.45 12.12 -3.60
CA SER A 69 2.52 11.54 -2.80
C SER A 69 2.27 11.68 -1.29
N TYR A 70 2.87 10.79 -0.49
CA TYR A 70 2.84 10.91 0.97
C TYR A 70 3.67 12.10 1.49
N CYS A 71 4.82 12.36 0.85
CA CYS A 71 5.75 13.44 1.17
C CYS A 71 5.81 14.47 0.03
N SER A 72 6.02 15.75 0.34
CA SER A 72 6.31 16.80 -0.67
C SER A 72 7.81 16.95 -0.96
N CYS A 73 8.61 15.90 -0.77
CA CYS A 73 10.06 15.98 -0.99
C CYS A 73 10.42 16.21 -2.46
N ASP A 74 9.58 15.77 -3.41
CA ASP A 74 9.76 16.02 -4.84
C ASP A 74 9.68 17.52 -5.19
N SER A 75 8.80 18.28 -4.53
CA SER A 75 8.58 19.70 -4.88
C SER A 75 9.61 20.65 -4.28
N GLN A 76 10.32 20.26 -3.22
CA GLN A 76 11.39 21.09 -2.64
C GLN A 76 12.64 21.14 -3.52
N MET A 77 12.86 20.14 -4.39
CA MET A 77 14.03 20.09 -5.26
C MET A 77 13.83 20.91 -6.56
N GLU A 78 12.60 20.98 -7.06
CA GLU A 78 12.20 21.80 -8.23
C GLU A 78 12.42 23.31 -8.00
N LEU A 79 12.28 23.81 -6.76
CA LEU A 79 12.50 25.23 -6.43
C LEU A 79 13.99 25.62 -6.31
N SER A 80 14.90 24.64 -6.31
CA SER A 80 16.34 24.86 -6.11
C SER A 80 17.17 24.81 -7.40
N CYS A 81 16.57 24.44 -8.53
CA CYS A 81 17.32 24.16 -9.76
C CYS A 81 17.12 25.26 -10.82
N ASN A 82 18.23 25.88 -11.23
CA ASN A 82 18.30 26.77 -12.37
C ASN A 82 17.75 26.09 -13.64
N PRO A 83 16.90 26.74 -14.44
CA PRO A 83 16.19 26.13 -15.58
C PRO A 83 17.08 25.76 -16.79
N ARG A 84 18.41 25.75 -16.64
CA ARG A 84 19.38 25.51 -17.72
C ARG A 84 20.14 24.18 -17.64
N LEU A 85 19.92 23.36 -16.61
CA LEU A 85 20.43 21.97 -16.56
C LEU A 85 19.26 20.98 -16.56
N ARG A 86 18.69 20.68 -17.75
CA ARG A 86 17.91 19.44 -17.96
C ARG A 86 18.86 18.24 -18.11
N GLY A 87 19.68 18.01 -17.11
CA GLY A 87 20.35 16.72 -16.90
C GLY A 87 19.51 15.92 -15.91
N TYR A 88 19.36 14.61 -16.13
CA TYR A 88 18.70 13.69 -15.20
C TYR A 88 19.35 13.79 -13.80
N THR A 89 18.86 14.69 -12.95
CA THR A 89 19.32 14.81 -11.58
C THR A 89 18.82 13.58 -10.84
N HIS A 90 19.75 12.77 -10.36
CA HIS A 90 19.51 11.61 -9.52
C HIS A 90 18.62 12.02 -8.34
N MET A 91 17.31 11.74 -8.44
CA MET A 91 16.38 11.95 -7.33
C MET A 91 16.93 11.21 -6.12
N ARG A 92 17.19 11.93 -5.02
CA ARG A 92 17.44 11.25 -3.74
C ARG A 92 16.18 10.48 -3.38
N ASP A 93 16.33 9.23 -3.02
CA ASP A 93 15.23 8.42 -2.51
C ASP A 93 14.57 9.12 -1.31
N CYS A 94 13.31 9.62 -1.43
CA CYS A 94 12.55 10.14 -0.28
C CYS A 94 12.38 8.98 0.70
N HIS A 95 12.89 9.09 1.93
CA HIS A 95 12.68 8.09 2.99
C HIS A 95 11.47 8.41 3.90
N CYS A 96 10.71 9.47 3.61
CA CYS A 96 9.55 9.81 4.45
C CYS A 96 8.52 8.68 4.49
N GLY A 97 7.97 8.44 5.68
CA GLY A 97 7.00 7.38 5.94
C GLY A 97 7.62 5.98 6.06
N GLU A 98 8.94 5.85 5.83
CA GLU A 98 9.67 4.60 6.05
C GLU A 98 10.09 4.56 7.53
N ASP A 99 9.52 3.61 8.25
CA ASP A 99 9.90 3.32 9.62
C ASP A 99 10.69 2.00 9.59
N ASP A 100 11.95 2.00 9.99
CA ASP A 100 12.76 0.77 10.04
C ASP A 100 12.35 -0.05 11.28
N GLN A 101 11.31 -0.86 11.09
CA GLN A 101 10.83 -1.89 12.03
C GLN A 101 11.20 -3.28 11.51
N ASP A 102 11.07 -4.30 12.36
CA ASP A 102 11.15 -5.68 11.91
C ASP A 102 10.03 -5.97 10.89
N PHE A 103 10.35 -6.75 9.86
CA PHE A 103 9.43 -7.12 8.79
C PHE A 103 9.06 -8.60 8.94
N ASP A 104 7.77 -8.90 9.08
CA ASP A 104 7.28 -10.28 9.13
C ASP A 104 7.48 -11.04 7.81
N TRP A 105 7.62 -10.29 6.70
CA TRP A 105 7.92 -10.80 5.38
C TRP A 105 8.50 -9.71 4.48
N VAL A 106 9.24 -10.13 3.46
CA VAL A 106 9.81 -9.30 2.38
C VAL A 106 9.46 -9.92 1.01
N TRP A 107 9.87 -9.32 -0.10
CA TRP A 107 9.62 -9.97 -1.40
C TRP A 107 10.38 -11.29 -1.51
N ASP A 108 9.74 -12.28 -2.13
CA ASP A 108 10.33 -13.59 -2.34
C ASP A 108 11.19 -13.59 -3.62
N GLU A 109 12.47 -13.95 -3.47
CA GLU A 109 13.39 -14.10 -4.60
C GLU A 109 12.99 -15.30 -5.48
N GLY A 110 12.38 -16.35 -4.89
CA GLY A 110 11.94 -17.54 -5.61
C GLY A 110 10.60 -17.41 -6.32
N SER A 111 9.73 -16.51 -5.87
CA SER A 111 8.37 -16.31 -6.41
C SER A 111 8.23 -14.96 -7.10
N ARG A 112 8.90 -14.79 -8.23
CA ARG A 112 8.91 -13.55 -9.02
C ARG A 112 9.02 -13.80 -10.52
N SER A 113 8.52 -12.88 -11.33
CA SER A 113 8.75 -12.91 -12.78
C SER A 113 10.22 -12.68 -13.13
N SER A 114 10.66 -13.18 -14.28
CA SER A 114 12.06 -13.01 -14.73
C SER A 114 12.48 -11.54 -14.91
N ALA A 115 11.54 -10.66 -15.28
CA ALA A 115 11.77 -9.23 -15.46
C ALA A 115 11.71 -8.41 -14.14
N THR A 116 12.05 -9.02 -13.01
CA THR A 116 12.13 -8.37 -11.70
C THR A 116 13.56 -8.41 -11.15
N LEU A 117 13.92 -7.42 -10.32
CA LEU A 117 15.18 -7.36 -9.59
C LEU A 117 14.91 -6.90 -8.16
N LEU A 118 15.43 -7.63 -7.17
CA LEU A 118 15.33 -7.28 -5.76
C LEU A 118 16.55 -6.50 -5.26
N SER A 119 16.30 -5.60 -4.32
CA SER A 119 17.30 -4.77 -3.65
C SER A 119 16.82 -4.37 -2.26
N CYS A 120 17.68 -3.70 -1.47
CA CYS A 120 17.39 -3.28 -0.10
C CYS A 120 16.90 -4.45 0.78
N GLU A 121 17.69 -5.53 0.87
CA GLU A 121 17.34 -6.73 1.66
C GLU A 121 15.99 -7.32 1.23
N ASN A 122 15.78 -7.42 -0.09
CA ASN A 122 14.54 -7.90 -0.71
C ASN A 122 13.28 -7.08 -0.39
N ARG A 123 13.42 -5.86 0.17
CA ARG A 123 12.28 -4.95 0.40
C ARG A 123 11.87 -4.16 -0.83
N LYS A 124 12.81 -3.86 -1.74
CA LYS A 124 12.54 -3.07 -2.96
C LYS A 124 12.59 -3.98 -4.19
N VAL A 125 11.48 -4.04 -4.92
CA VAL A 125 11.39 -4.68 -6.23
C VAL A 125 11.48 -3.62 -7.32
N SER A 126 12.31 -3.88 -8.33
CA SER A 126 12.36 -3.12 -9.58
C SER A 126 11.86 -4.00 -10.71
N PHE A 127 10.93 -3.50 -11.51
CA PHE A 127 10.37 -4.18 -12.66
C PHE A 127 10.98 -3.59 -13.94
N HIS A 128 11.28 -4.47 -14.92
CA HIS A 128 11.67 -4.07 -16.27
C HIS A 128 12.82 -3.03 -16.29
N SER A 129 13.99 -3.38 -15.74
CA SER A 129 15.13 -2.46 -15.52
C SER A 129 15.65 -1.74 -16.78
N GLU A 130 15.44 -2.33 -17.96
CA GLU A 130 15.84 -1.75 -19.24
C GLU A 130 14.62 -1.28 -20.05
N TYR A 131 13.81 -2.23 -20.49
CA TYR A 131 12.58 -2.02 -21.25
C TYR A 131 11.48 -2.96 -20.76
N SER A 132 10.23 -2.60 -21.07
CA SER A 132 9.07 -3.43 -20.73
C SER A 132 8.58 -4.20 -21.94
N CYS A 133 8.39 -5.51 -21.78
CA CYS A 133 7.88 -6.42 -22.80
C CYS A 133 6.52 -7.03 -22.45
N GLY A 134 5.98 -6.73 -21.27
CA GLY A 134 4.71 -7.29 -20.81
C GLY A 134 4.40 -6.88 -19.37
N THR A 135 3.86 -7.83 -18.61
CA THR A 135 3.54 -7.64 -17.19
C THR A 135 4.45 -8.53 -16.34
N ALA A 136 5.12 -7.92 -15.36
CA ALA A 136 5.90 -8.63 -14.36
C ALA A 136 5.23 -8.52 -13.00
N ALA A 137 5.31 -9.58 -12.20
CA ALA A 137 4.71 -9.68 -10.88
C ALA A 137 5.68 -10.31 -9.88
N ILE A 138 5.39 -10.09 -8.60
CA ILE A 138 6.15 -10.64 -7.49
C ILE A 138 5.23 -10.96 -6.31
N ARG A 139 5.61 -11.99 -5.56
CA ARG A 139 4.92 -12.45 -4.35
C ARG A 139 5.78 -12.20 -3.11
N GLY A 140 5.13 -11.96 -1.97
CA GLY A 140 5.79 -11.91 -0.66
C GLY A 140 6.27 -13.30 -0.19
N SER A 141 7.28 -13.32 0.67
CA SER A 141 7.97 -14.53 1.16
C SER A 141 7.19 -15.35 2.19
N LYS A 142 6.01 -14.88 2.62
CA LYS A 142 5.23 -15.51 3.67
C LYS A 142 3.76 -15.57 3.30
N GLU A 143 3.18 -16.74 3.52
CA GLU A 143 1.74 -16.98 3.42
C GLU A 143 1.01 -16.32 4.60
N LEU A 144 -0.11 -15.68 4.30
CA LEU A 144 -0.98 -15.02 5.28
C LEU A 144 -2.24 -15.86 5.44
N SER A 145 -2.36 -16.56 6.57
CA SER A 145 -3.44 -17.52 6.83
C SER A 145 -4.21 -17.24 8.12
N GLU A 146 -3.55 -16.85 9.21
CA GLU A 146 -4.20 -16.61 10.51
C GLU A 146 -3.79 -15.27 11.16
N GLY A 147 -4.81 -14.56 11.65
CA GLY A 147 -4.64 -13.36 12.45
C GLY A 147 -4.98 -12.09 11.67
N GLN A 148 -4.23 -11.05 11.99
CA GLN A 148 -4.37 -9.71 11.44
C GLN A 148 -3.05 -9.37 10.78
N HIS A 149 -3.06 -9.14 9.47
CA HIS A 149 -1.85 -8.81 8.73
C HIS A 149 -1.97 -7.40 8.16
N PHE A 150 -0.95 -6.59 8.36
CA PHE A 150 -0.88 -5.24 7.83
C PHE A 150 0.48 -4.97 7.21
N TRP A 151 0.47 -4.40 6.01
CA TRP A 151 1.69 -4.01 5.32
C TRP A 151 1.49 -2.74 4.52
N GLU A 152 2.60 -2.07 4.22
CA GLU A 152 2.62 -0.85 3.42
C GLU A 152 3.65 -0.97 2.31
N ILE A 153 3.24 -0.62 1.10
CA ILE A 153 4.07 -0.58 -0.10
C ILE A 153 4.13 0.87 -0.59
N LYS A 154 5.34 1.36 -0.75
CA LYS A 154 5.63 2.70 -1.28
C LYS A 154 5.99 2.62 -2.75
N MET A 155 5.38 3.48 -3.56
CA MET A 155 5.76 3.69 -4.95
C MET A 155 7.05 4.51 -4.96
N THR A 156 8.17 3.91 -5.35
CA THR A 156 9.50 4.55 -5.26
C THR A 156 9.97 5.15 -6.59
N SER A 157 9.24 4.89 -7.67
CA SER A 157 9.46 5.45 -9.01
C SER A 157 8.19 6.16 -9.51
N PRO A 158 8.28 6.93 -10.61
CA PRO A 158 7.12 7.33 -11.39
C PRO A 158 6.19 6.15 -11.68
N VAL A 159 4.89 6.41 -11.62
CA VAL A 159 3.84 5.42 -11.86
C VAL A 159 3.14 5.73 -13.18
N TYR A 160 3.19 4.79 -14.11
CA TYR A 160 2.69 4.95 -15.47
C TYR A 160 2.48 3.58 -16.14
N GLY A 161 2.28 3.56 -17.46
CA GLY A 161 2.05 2.34 -18.23
C GLY A 161 0.61 1.86 -18.17
N THR A 162 0.36 0.64 -18.65
CA THR A 162 -0.98 0.03 -18.64
C THR A 162 -1.48 -0.16 -17.22
N ASP A 163 -0.65 -0.72 -16.35
CA ASP A 163 -0.95 -0.88 -14.94
C ASP A 163 0.27 -1.05 -14.05
N MET A 164 0.10 -0.63 -12.80
CA MET A 164 0.93 -0.87 -11.63
C MET A 164 -0.03 -1.13 -10.46
N MET A 165 0.10 -2.28 -9.81
CA MET A 165 -0.91 -2.76 -8.87
C MET A 165 -0.29 -3.28 -7.59
N VAL A 166 -1.04 -3.13 -6.49
CA VAL A 166 -0.76 -3.74 -5.19
C VAL A 166 -1.97 -4.55 -4.77
N GLY A 167 -1.74 -5.73 -4.20
CA GLY A 167 -2.84 -6.54 -3.71
C GLY A 167 -2.40 -7.85 -3.09
N ILE A 168 -3.21 -8.87 -3.29
CA ILE A 168 -2.98 -10.22 -2.78
C ILE A 168 -3.32 -11.26 -3.85
N GLY A 169 -2.77 -12.46 -3.70
CA GLY A 169 -3.20 -13.61 -4.49
C GLY A 169 -2.82 -14.94 -3.84
N THR A 170 -3.41 -16.02 -4.33
CA THR A 170 -3.13 -17.39 -3.87
C THR A 170 -1.76 -17.88 -4.40
N SER A 171 -1.36 -19.09 -3.99
CA SER A 171 -0.21 -19.78 -4.59
C SER A 171 -0.39 -20.05 -6.08
N ASP A 172 -1.63 -20.10 -6.56
CA ASP A 172 -2.00 -20.58 -7.89
C ASP A 172 -1.84 -19.51 -8.97
N VAL A 173 -1.68 -18.24 -8.56
CA VAL A 173 -1.37 -17.13 -9.48
C VAL A 173 -0.03 -17.38 -10.18
N ASN A 174 -0.08 -17.54 -11.50
CA ASN A 174 1.10 -17.66 -12.34
C ASN A 174 1.70 -16.28 -12.64
N LEU A 175 2.78 -15.95 -11.95
CA LEU A 175 3.44 -14.64 -12.02
C LEU A 175 4.04 -14.33 -13.41
N ASP A 176 4.41 -15.34 -14.20
CA ASP A 176 5.07 -15.16 -15.51
C ASP A 176 4.14 -15.34 -16.71
N LYS A 177 2.85 -15.60 -16.47
CA LYS A 177 1.84 -15.85 -17.52
C LYS A 177 1.78 -14.73 -18.57
N TYR A 178 1.98 -13.49 -18.16
CA TYR A 178 1.83 -12.31 -19.01
C TYR A 178 3.16 -11.62 -19.32
N ARG A 179 4.29 -12.33 -19.30
CA ARG A 179 5.62 -11.74 -19.56
C ARG A 179 5.77 -11.05 -20.93
N HIS A 180 4.95 -11.40 -21.90
CA HIS A 180 4.91 -10.81 -23.25
C HIS A 180 3.57 -10.13 -23.58
N THR A 181 2.80 -9.77 -22.55
CA THR A 181 1.46 -9.16 -22.71
C THR A 181 1.24 -8.11 -21.64
N PHE A 182 0.86 -6.90 -22.06
CA PHE A 182 0.53 -5.81 -21.14
C PHE A 182 -0.90 -5.96 -20.61
N CYS A 183 -1.07 -6.22 -19.32
CA CYS A 183 -2.39 -6.26 -18.71
C CYS A 183 -2.36 -5.99 -17.20
N SER A 184 -3.51 -5.65 -16.63
CA SER A 184 -3.76 -5.69 -15.19
C SER A 184 -3.80 -7.15 -14.74
N LEU A 185 -2.71 -7.65 -14.14
CA LEU A 185 -2.58 -9.07 -13.78
C LEU A 185 -3.38 -9.40 -12.52
N LEU A 186 -3.23 -8.61 -11.46
CA LEU A 186 -3.92 -8.86 -10.20
C LEU A 186 -5.42 -8.56 -10.34
N GLY A 187 -6.26 -9.51 -9.96
CA GLY A 187 -7.71 -9.43 -10.10
C GLY A 187 -8.24 -9.79 -11.49
N LYS A 188 -7.39 -10.27 -12.39
CA LYS A 188 -7.82 -10.76 -13.70
C LYS A 188 -8.61 -12.07 -13.61
N ASP A 189 -8.33 -12.86 -12.59
CA ASP A 189 -8.99 -14.10 -12.21
C ASP A 189 -9.47 -14.04 -10.76
N GLU A 190 -10.08 -15.13 -10.29
CA GLU A 190 -10.60 -15.30 -8.93
C GLU A 190 -9.51 -15.53 -7.87
N ASP A 191 -8.28 -15.83 -8.31
CA ASP A 191 -7.14 -16.16 -7.45
C ASP A 191 -6.41 -14.94 -6.89
N SER A 192 -6.81 -13.73 -7.33
CA SER A 192 -6.15 -12.50 -6.93
C SER A 192 -7.09 -11.30 -6.78
N TRP A 193 -6.66 -10.33 -5.99
CA TRP A 193 -7.30 -9.03 -5.82
C TRP A 193 -6.24 -7.96 -6.00
N GLY A 194 -6.51 -6.96 -6.83
CA GLY A 194 -5.52 -5.92 -7.16
C GLY A 194 -6.10 -4.53 -7.15
N LEU A 195 -5.45 -3.59 -6.46
CA LEU A 195 -5.72 -2.16 -6.58
C LEU A 195 -4.77 -1.54 -7.61
N SER A 196 -5.32 -1.09 -8.73
CA SER A 196 -4.60 -0.39 -9.80
C SER A 196 -4.26 1.04 -9.40
N TYR A 197 -3.12 1.55 -9.89
CA TYR A 197 -2.75 2.96 -9.77
C TYR A 197 -3.76 3.94 -10.37
N THR A 198 -4.63 3.45 -11.25
CA THR A 198 -5.75 4.20 -11.82
C THR A 198 -6.88 4.45 -10.81
N GLY A 199 -6.86 3.77 -9.65
CA GLY A 199 -7.90 3.85 -8.63
C GLY A 199 -8.98 2.77 -8.74
N LEU A 200 -8.85 1.86 -9.71
CA LEU A 200 -9.74 0.72 -9.89
C LEU A 200 -9.31 -0.47 -9.02
N LEU A 201 -10.27 -1.08 -8.34
CA LEU A 201 -10.11 -2.38 -7.69
C LEU A 201 -10.55 -3.48 -8.67
N HIS A 202 -9.69 -4.49 -8.86
CA HIS A 202 -9.91 -5.60 -9.77
C HIS A 202 -10.04 -6.91 -8.98
N HIS A 203 -10.98 -7.75 -9.38
CA HIS A 203 -11.12 -9.13 -8.92
C HIS A 203 -12.04 -9.90 -9.87
N ASN A 204 -11.71 -11.16 -10.20
CA ASN A 204 -12.52 -12.02 -11.07
C ASN A 204 -12.88 -11.37 -12.43
N GLY A 205 -11.97 -10.55 -12.97
CA GLY A 205 -12.18 -9.80 -14.20
C GLY A 205 -13.02 -8.52 -14.04
N ASP A 206 -13.76 -8.37 -12.94
CA ASP A 206 -14.53 -7.17 -12.62
C ASP A 206 -13.64 -6.01 -12.20
N LYS A 207 -14.10 -4.79 -12.49
CA LYS A 207 -13.38 -3.54 -12.18
C LYS A 207 -14.33 -2.54 -11.54
N VAL A 208 -13.99 -2.07 -10.36
CA VAL A 208 -14.82 -1.13 -9.58
C VAL A 208 -14.00 0.09 -9.20
N SER A 209 -14.57 1.29 -9.36
CA SER A 209 -13.96 2.52 -8.88
C SER A 209 -13.88 2.50 -7.35
N PHE A 210 -12.66 2.56 -6.81
CA PHE A 210 -12.42 2.32 -5.39
C PHE A 210 -11.58 3.41 -4.70
N SER A 211 -10.67 4.05 -5.45
CA SER A 211 -9.78 5.11 -4.95
C SER A 211 -9.58 6.19 -6.01
N SER A 212 -9.07 7.35 -5.61
CA SER A 212 -8.37 8.22 -6.56
C SER A 212 -7.03 7.60 -6.99
N ARG A 213 -6.49 8.07 -8.12
CA ARG A 213 -5.20 7.62 -8.66
C ARG A 213 -4.08 7.80 -7.64
N PHE A 214 -3.04 6.96 -7.70
CA PHE A 214 -1.82 7.14 -6.89
C PHE A 214 -0.58 7.13 -7.76
N GLY A 215 0.48 7.75 -7.26
CA GLY A 215 1.68 8.08 -8.01
C GLY A 215 2.96 7.80 -7.24
N GLN A 216 4.07 8.37 -7.71
CA GLN A 216 5.35 8.30 -7.03
C GLN A 216 5.23 8.87 -5.61
N GLY A 217 5.87 8.21 -4.65
CA GLY A 217 5.85 8.59 -3.24
C GLY A 217 4.54 8.28 -2.52
N SER A 218 3.49 7.81 -3.20
CA SER A 218 2.28 7.33 -2.53
C SER A 218 2.58 6.04 -1.75
N ILE A 219 1.91 5.87 -0.61
CA ILE A 219 1.97 4.68 0.23
C ILE A 219 0.62 3.96 0.16
N ILE A 220 0.63 2.70 -0.26
CA ILE A 220 -0.56 1.84 -0.27
C ILE A 220 -0.44 0.86 0.90
N GLY A 221 -1.32 1.00 1.87
CA GLY A 221 -1.46 0.08 2.99
C GLY A 221 -2.53 -0.97 2.71
N VAL A 222 -2.33 -2.19 3.19
CA VAL A 222 -3.28 -3.28 3.05
C VAL A 222 -3.45 -3.96 4.40
N HIS A 223 -4.69 -4.17 4.81
CA HIS A 223 -5.05 -4.92 6.02
C HIS A 223 -5.87 -6.14 5.63
N LEU A 224 -5.35 -7.32 5.98
CA LEU A 224 -6.06 -8.59 5.87
C LEU A 224 -6.47 -9.05 7.27
N ASP A 225 -7.77 -9.00 7.54
CA ASP A 225 -8.38 -9.56 8.74
C ASP A 225 -8.90 -10.97 8.39
N THR A 226 -8.18 -12.01 8.78
CA THR A 226 -8.58 -13.39 8.44
C THR A 226 -9.71 -13.89 9.35
N TRP A 227 -9.95 -13.23 10.49
CA TRP A 227 -11.02 -13.60 11.41
C TRP A 227 -12.40 -13.17 10.89
N HIS A 228 -12.53 -11.91 10.48
CA HIS A 228 -13.76 -11.44 9.83
C HIS A 228 -13.78 -11.77 8.33
N GLY A 229 -12.63 -12.06 7.73
CA GLY A 229 -12.49 -12.35 6.30
C GLY A 229 -12.62 -11.10 5.44
N THR A 230 -11.95 -10.01 5.84
CA THR A 230 -12.02 -8.72 5.14
C THR A 230 -10.66 -8.26 4.65
N LEU A 231 -10.60 -7.77 3.40
CA LEU A 231 -9.46 -7.07 2.83
C LEU A 231 -9.75 -5.58 2.77
N THR A 232 -8.92 -4.75 3.42
CA THR A 232 -9.10 -3.29 3.48
C THR A 232 -7.86 -2.60 2.93
N PHE A 233 -8.04 -1.57 2.10
CA PHE A 233 -6.92 -0.77 1.61
C PHE A 233 -6.86 0.61 2.27
N TYR A 234 -5.65 1.15 2.30
CA TYR A 234 -5.31 2.47 2.80
C TYR A 234 -4.46 3.18 1.76
N LYS A 235 -4.68 4.46 1.57
CA LYS A 235 -3.84 5.33 0.74
C LYS A 235 -3.27 6.44 1.63
N ASN A 236 -1.96 6.57 1.63
CA ASN A 236 -1.23 7.53 2.47
C ASN A 236 -1.71 7.48 3.94
N ARG A 237 -1.80 6.26 4.50
CA ARG A 237 -2.26 5.95 5.88
C ARG A 237 -3.72 6.30 6.20
N LYS A 238 -4.54 6.64 5.20
CA LYS A 238 -5.99 6.85 5.33
C LYS A 238 -6.75 5.66 4.75
N CYS A 239 -7.69 5.08 5.50
CA CYS A 239 -8.57 4.02 5.00
C CYS A 239 -9.38 4.53 3.81
N ILE A 240 -9.35 3.76 2.72
CA ILE A 240 -10.13 4.03 1.50
C ILE A 240 -11.32 3.08 1.35
N GLY A 241 -11.31 1.92 2.04
CA GLY A 241 -12.47 1.06 2.13
C GLY A 241 -12.15 -0.43 2.24
N VAL A 242 -13.21 -1.23 2.38
CA VAL A 242 -13.16 -2.70 2.34
C VAL A 242 -13.31 -3.14 0.88
N ALA A 243 -12.28 -3.78 0.35
CA ALA A 243 -12.20 -4.25 -1.04
C ALA A 243 -12.83 -5.63 -1.23
N ALA A 244 -12.78 -6.49 -0.22
CA ALA A 244 -13.40 -7.81 -0.27
C ALA A 244 -13.89 -8.23 1.11
N THR A 245 -15.04 -8.90 1.13
CA THR A 245 -15.62 -9.62 2.26
C THR A 245 -15.82 -11.04 1.78
N GLU A 246 -15.35 -12.07 2.50
CA GLU A 246 -15.24 -13.50 2.09
C GLU A 246 -13.78 -14.00 1.91
N MET A 247 -12.84 -13.41 2.65
CA MET A 247 -11.45 -13.88 2.72
C MET A 247 -11.23 -15.00 3.76
N LYS A 248 -12.30 -15.56 4.34
CA LYS A 248 -12.18 -16.59 5.37
C LYS A 248 -11.60 -17.87 4.77
N ASN A 249 -10.65 -18.48 5.49
CA ASN A 249 -9.98 -19.73 5.10
C ASN A 249 -9.22 -19.65 3.76
N LYS A 250 -8.92 -18.45 3.26
CA LYS A 250 -8.07 -18.27 2.08
C LYS A 250 -6.64 -18.01 2.53
N SER A 251 -5.73 -18.88 2.12
CA SER A 251 -4.30 -18.67 2.23
C SER A 251 -3.83 -17.81 1.06
N VAL A 252 -3.34 -16.61 1.38
CA VAL A 252 -2.96 -15.63 0.35
C VAL A 252 -1.59 -15.03 0.66
N PHE A 253 -0.97 -14.49 -0.37
CA PHE A 253 0.30 -13.81 -0.31
C PHE A 253 0.11 -12.36 -0.73
N PRO A 254 0.87 -11.42 -0.13
CA PRO A 254 1.03 -10.09 -0.68
C PRO A 254 1.60 -10.16 -2.10
N MET A 255 1.08 -9.35 -3.00
CA MET A 255 1.56 -9.30 -4.38
C MET A 255 1.62 -7.88 -4.92
N ALA A 256 2.54 -7.68 -5.87
CA ALA A 256 2.61 -6.47 -6.67
C ALA A 256 2.90 -6.84 -8.12
N CYS A 257 2.41 -6.03 -9.06
CA CYS A 257 2.73 -6.18 -10.47
C CYS A 257 2.90 -4.83 -11.18
N SER A 258 3.64 -4.84 -12.28
CA SER A 258 3.90 -3.66 -13.09
C SER A 258 4.04 -4.02 -14.56
N THR A 259 3.54 -3.14 -15.41
CA THR A 259 3.82 -3.09 -16.85
C THR A 259 4.77 -1.96 -17.24
N ALA A 260 5.03 -1.03 -16.32
CA ALA A 260 5.93 0.10 -16.54
C ALA A 260 7.39 -0.37 -16.55
N ALA A 261 8.16 0.16 -17.51
CA ALA A 261 9.61 0.03 -17.51
C ALA A 261 10.21 0.80 -16.32
N LYS A 262 11.38 0.39 -15.83
CA LYS A 262 12.16 1.08 -14.80
C LYS A 262 11.33 1.51 -13.59
N SER A 263 10.32 0.72 -13.24
CA SER A 263 9.44 1.03 -12.12
C SER A 263 9.87 0.28 -10.88
N SER A 264 9.62 0.84 -9.69
CA SER A 264 9.99 0.21 -8.44
C SER A 264 9.02 0.47 -7.31
N MET A 265 8.82 -0.56 -6.49
CA MET A 265 7.98 -0.54 -5.29
C MET A 265 8.76 -1.08 -4.10
N LYS A 266 8.53 -0.54 -2.90
CA LYS A 266 9.24 -0.95 -1.69
C LYS A 266 8.27 -1.31 -0.58
N VAL A 267 8.44 -2.47 0.05
CA VAL A 267 7.79 -2.79 1.32
C VAL A 267 8.44 -1.94 2.41
N ILE A 268 7.64 -1.11 3.05
CA ILE A 268 8.11 -0.18 4.10
C ILE A 268 7.58 -0.54 5.49
N ARG A 269 6.61 -1.48 5.55
CA ARG A 269 6.11 -2.10 6.77
C ARG A 269 5.53 -3.47 6.45
N SER A 270 5.74 -4.45 7.32
CA SER A 270 5.11 -5.76 7.27
C SER A 270 4.98 -6.31 8.69
N VAL A 271 3.74 -6.39 9.20
CA VAL A 271 3.47 -6.78 10.58
C VAL A 271 2.24 -7.66 10.68
N SER A 272 2.19 -8.50 11.70
CA SER A 272 1.07 -9.36 12.03
C SER A 272 0.79 -9.39 13.52
N ALA A 273 -0.47 -9.65 13.87
CA ALA A 273 -0.90 -9.84 15.23
C ALA A 273 -1.95 -10.95 15.30
N ALA A 274 -1.89 -11.76 16.36
CA ALA A 274 -2.97 -12.70 16.65
C ALA A 274 -4.26 -11.94 16.97
N THR A 275 -5.40 -12.47 16.51
CA THR A 275 -6.72 -11.94 16.84
C THR A 275 -7.05 -12.24 18.31
N SER A 276 -6.61 -11.33 19.18
CA SER A 276 -6.73 -11.43 20.65
C SER A 276 -7.66 -10.38 21.21
N LEU A 277 -8.14 -10.56 22.45
CA LEU A 277 -8.89 -9.51 23.16
C LEU A 277 -8.12 -8.19 23.21
N GLN A 278 -6.79 -8.25 23.39
CA GLN A 278 -5.93 -7.07 23.38
C GLN A 278 -6.00 -6.34 22.03
N TYR A 279 -5.89 -7.07 20.92
CA TYR A 279 -6.06 -6.52 19.58
C TYR A 279 -7.44 -5.87 19.40
N LEU A 280 -8.51 -6.58 19.79
CA LEU A 280 -9.89 -6.09 19.65
C LEU A 280 -10.14 -4.82 20.47
N CYS A 281 -9.60 -4.75 21.69
CA CYS A 281 -9.63 -3.55 22.51
C CYS A 281 -8.90 -2.39 21.83
N CYS A 282 -7.69 -2.62 21.28
CA CYS A 282 -6.93 -1.58 20.58
C CYS A 282 -7.63 -1.10 19.30
N SER A 283 -8.19 -2.03 18.52
CA SER A 283 -8.96 -1.72 17.31
C SER A 283 -10.22 -0.91 17.66
N ARG A 284 -10.95 -1.30 18.72
CA ARG A 284 -12.11 -0.55 19.19
C ARG A 284 -11.72 0.84 19.69
N LEU A 285 -10.64 0.93 20.47
CA LEU A 285 -10.11 2.19 20.98
C LEU A 285 -9.74 3.14 19.86
N ARG A 286 -9.09 2.63 18.80
CA ARG A 286 -8.76 3.45 17.63
C ARG A 286 -10.01 4.04 16.98
N LYS A 287 -11.08 3.26 16.82
CA LYS A 287 -12.36 3.72 16.25
C LYS A 287 -13.08 4.76 17.11
N LEU A 288 -12.79 4.82 18.41
CA LEU A 288 -13.37 5.81 19.32
C LEU A 288 -12.57 7.11 19.35
N LEU A 289 -11.31 7.09 18.92
CA LEU A 289 -10.46 8.28 18.89
C LEU A 289 -10.65 9.07 17.58
N PRO A 290 -10.59 10.41 17.63
CA PRO A 290 -10.63 11.23 16.42
C PRO A 290 -9.51 10.87 15.44
N SER A 291 -9.77 11.05 14.14
CA SER A 291 -8.79 10.90 13.07
C SER A 291 -7.56 11.78 13.30
N GLY A 292 -6.36 11.27 13.06
CA GLY A 292 -5.13 12.06 13.22
C GLY A 292 -4.65 12.28 14.66
N VAL A 293 -5.26 11.62 15.65
CA VAL A 293 -4.77 11.61 17.03
C VAL A 293 -3.85 10.40 17.25
N ASP A 294 -2.69 10.61 17.88
CA ASP A 294 -1.84 9.51 18.33
C ASP A 294 -2.39 8.96 19.66
N ALA A 295 -3.01 7.79 19.58
CA ALA A 295 -3.64 7.13 20.73
C ALA A 295 -2.68 6.90 21.90
N LEU A 296 -1.42 6.56 21.60
CA LEU A 296 -0.43 6.23 22.62
C LEU A 296 0.04 7.48 23.39
N ARG A 297 -0.05 8.66 22.76
CA ARG A 297 0.30 9.94 23.39
C ARG A 297 -0.85 10.54 24.19
N VAL A 298 -2.09 10.43 23.69
CA VAL A 298 -3.26 11.05 24.33
C VAL A 298 -3.76 10.27 25.54
N LEU A 299 -3.67 8.94 25.51
CA LEU A 299 -4.19 8.13 26.60
C LEU A 299 -3.23 8.12 27.81
N PRO A 300 -3.76 8.21 29.05
CA PRO A 300 -2.98 8.15 30.28
C PRO A 300 -2.58 6.70 30.59
N LEU A 301 -1.75 6.12 29.73
CA LEU A 301 -1.27 4.74 29.86
C LEU A 301 0.01 4.71 30.70
N PRO A 302 0.17 3.72 31.60
CA PRO A 302 1.44 3.46 32.27
C PRO A 302 2.58 3.27 31.25
N PRO A 303 3.81 3.74 31.53
CA PRO A 303 4.91 3.69 30.56
C PRO A 303 5.19 2.30 29.99
N GLY A 304 5.12 1.26 30.84
CA GLY A 304 5.32 -0.13 30.40
C GLY A 304 4.25 -0.61 29.42
N LEU A 305 2.98 -0.29 29.68
CA LEU A 305 1.87 -0.63 28.78
C LEU A 305 1.97 0.15 27.46
N ARG A 306 2.33 1.43 27.52
CA ARG A 306 2.54 2.26 26.33
C ARG A 306 3.61 1.65 25.43
N HIS A 307 4.74 1.25 26.00
CA HIS A 307 5.83 0.63 25.24
C HIS A 307 5.41 -0.71 24.62
N LEU A 308 4.70 -1.56 25.39
CA LEU A 308 4.18 -2.84 24.90
C LEU A 308 3.18 -2.66 23.75
N LEU A 309 2.26 -1.70 23.87
CA LEU A 309 1.28 -1.42 22.83
C LEU A 309 1.95 -0.83 21.60
N HIS A 310 2.93 0.06 21.78
CA HIS A 310 3.72 0.60 20.67
C HIS A 310 4.41 -0.51 19.87
N SER A 311 5.10 -1.43 20.54
CA SER A 311 5.87 -2.49 19.88
C SER A 311 4.99 -3.53 19.20
N LYS A 312 3.89 -3.96 19.83
CA LYS A 312 3.07 -5.08 19.31
C LYS A 312 1.89 -4.64 18.46
N LEU A 313 1.28 -3.50 18.78
CA LEU A 313 -0.01 -3.07 18.22
C LEU A 313 0.00 -1.59 17.83
N GLY A 314 1.17 -0.96 17.74
CA GLY A 314 1.31 0.46 17.41
C GLY A 314 0.71 0.78 16.04
N TRP A 315 0.85 -0.15 15.10
CA TRP A 315 0.22 -0.06 13.78
C TRP A 315 -1.31 0.04 13.87
N VAL A 316 -1.97 -0.76 14.72
CA VAL A 316 -3.43 -0.74 14.91
C VAL A 316 -3.91 0.61 15.42
N LEU A 317 -3.16 1.17 16.37
CA LEU A 317 -3.45 2.46 16.99
C LEU A 317 -3.09 3.65 16.10
N SER A 318 -2.36 3.41 15.01
CA SER A 318 -1.96 4.41 14.02
C SER A 318 -2.73 4.30 12.70
N LEU A 319 -3.56 3.28 12.51
CA LEU A 319 -4.48 3.18 11.36
C LEU A 319 -5.31 4.47 11.27
N ASP A 320 -5.54 5.02 10.08
CA ASP A 320 -6.28 6.28 9.90
C ASP A 320 -5.65 7.52 10.56
N HIS A 321 -4.37 7.46 10.95
CA HIS A 321 -3.66 8.62 11.44
C HIS A 321 -3.13 9.44 10.26
N THR A 322 -3.71 10.61 10.04
CA THR A 322 -3.13 11.62 9.16
C THR A 322 -2.02 12.35 9.91
N HIS A 323 -0.76 12.13 9.53
CA HIS A 323 0.29 13.05 9.95
C HIS A 323 0.03 14.40 9.28
N THR A 324 -0.56 15.33 10.01
CA THR A 324 -0.41 16.74 9.66
C THR A 324 1.01 17.12 10.02
N HIS A 325 1.81 17.50 9.03
CA HIS A 325 3.11 18.12 9.28
C HIS A 325 2.87 19.42 10.04
N SER A 326 2.86 19.38 11.38
CA SER A 326 3.03 20.57 12.18
C SER A 326 4.49 21.00 12.04
N ASN A 327 4.75 22.03 11.23
CA ASN A 327 5.97 22.80 11.35
C ASN A 327 5.99 23.45 12.74
N THR A 328 6.46 22.73 13.76
CA THR A 328 6.84 23.36 15.02
C THR A 328 8.15 24.09 14.79
N HIS A 329 8.04 25.30 14.23
CA HIS A 329 9.04 26.33 14.44
C HIS A 329 9.11 26.59 15.94
N THR A 330 10.20 26.17 16.55
CA THR A 330 10.59 26.58 17.89
C THR A 330 10.84 28.09 17.82
N PRO A 331 10.13 28.92 18.61
CA PRO A 331 10.43 30.34 18.64
C PRO A 331 11.80 30.54 19.33
N PRO A 332 12.64 31.47 18.84
CA PRO A 332 13.90 31.77 19.50
C PRO A 332 13.60 32.40 20.86
N GLY A 333 14.14 31.81 21.93
CA GLY A 333 14.04 32.34 23.28
C GLY A 333 14.69 33.74 23.39
N PRO A 334 14.25 34.56 24.36
CA PRO A 334 14.70 35.94 24.48
C PRO A 334 16.17 35.99 24.91
N SER A 335 16.92 36.86 24.21
CA SER A 335 18.27 37.26 24.54
C SER A 335 18.34 37.86 25.95
N SER A 336 19.06 37.17 26.85
CA SER A 336 19.51 37.73 28.12
C SER A 336 20.98 38.13 27.97
N GLY A 337 21.23 39.44 27.86
CA GLY A 337 22.56 40.00 28.06
C GLY A 337 22.82 40.22 29.54
N SER A 338 24.02 39.85 30.00
CA SER A 338 24.88 40.66 30.87
C SER A 338 26.12 39.87 31.28
N ASP A 339 27.25 40.29 30.72
CA ASP A 339 28.51 40.68 31.38
C ASP A 339 28.85 40.04 32.73
N SER A 340 29.98 39.32 32.79
CA SER A 340 31.22 39.79 33.45
C SER A 340 32.11 38.61 33.88
N GLU A 341 33.35 38.68 33.39
CA GLU A 341 34.64 38.33 34.00
C GLU A 341 34.85 37.00 34.77
N GLY A 342 35.97 36.34 34.44
CA GLY A 342 36.75 35.66 35.48
C GLY A 342 37.40 34.33 35.11
N CYS A 343 38.65 34.41 34.66
CA CYS A 343 39.75 33.49 34.96
C CYS A 343 39.68 32.02 34.52
N SER A 344 40.50 31.75 33.51
CA SER A 344 41.18 30.48 33.23
C SER A 344 41.96 29.94 34.44
N SER A 345 41.78 28.66 34.78
CA SER A 345 42.78 27.80 35.44
C SER A 345 42.37 26.32 35.32
N ASP A 346 43.05 25.58 34.44
CA ASP A 346 43.21 24.12 34.48
C ASP A 346 44.27 23.76 35.55
N PRO A 347 44.64 22.48 35.78
CA PRO A 347 43.84 21.29 36.11
C PRO A 347 44.44 20.58 37.37
N GLU A 348 43.72 19.68 38.07
CA GLU A 348 44.36 18.51 38.71
C GLU A 348 43.38 17.53 39.38
N ALA A 349 43.63 16.25 39.10
CA ALA A 349 43.45 15.04 39.90
C ALA A 349 42.45 15.02 41.08
N CYS A 350 41.55 14.02 41.09
CA CYS A 350 41.61 12.95 42.10
C CYS A 350 40.66 11.78 41.77
N GLN A 351 40.98 10.65 42.36
CA GLN A 351 40.56 9.29 42.07
C GLN A 351 39.18 8.90 42.62
N ARG A 352 38.62 7.84 42.01
CA ARG A 352 37.90 6.71 42.62
C ARG A 352 36.86 7.02 43.72
N LYS A 353 35.62 6.56 43.49
CA LYS A 353 35.07 5.43 44.27
C LYS A 353 33.80 4.85 43.65
N ARG A 354 33.82 3.52 43.65
CA ARG A 354 32.80 2.55 43.29
C ARG A 354 31.77 2.49 44.44
N CYS A 355 30.49 2.65 44.15
CA CYS A 355 29.43 2.26 45.08
C CYS A 355 28.42 1.36 44.36
N ARG A 356 28.44 0.11 44.81
CA ARG A 356 27.50 -0.97 44.56
C ARG A 356 26.27 -0.70 45.44
N TRP A 357 25.06 -0.81 44.90
CA TRP A 357 23.86 -0.93 45.71
C TRP A 357 23.12 -2.20 45.31
N THR A 358 22.87 -2.98 46.36
CA THR A 358 21.99 -4.14 46.46
C THR A 358 20.54 -3.79 46.18
#